data_AF-A0A9D8UG01-F1
#
_entry.id   AF-A0A9D8UG01-F1
#
_cell.length_a   1.000
_cell.length_b   1.000
_cell.length_c   1.000
_cell.angle_alpha   90.00
_cell.angle_beta   90.00
_cell.angle_gamma   90.00
#
_symmetry.space_group_name_H-M   'P 1'
#
loop_
_entity.id
_entity.type
_entity.pdbx_description
1 polymer ?
#
loop_
_entity_poly.entity_id
_entity_poly.type
_entity_poly.pdbx_seq_one_letter_code
_entity_poly.pdbx_strand_id
1 'polypeptide(L)' 'MFNGIGTTEIIIIAIFVLVFFGAKRIPELAKGLGQGIKEFRQASKDIKKEIEESSKDIDDAVNHEENKTSK' A
#
# COMPACT_ATOMS: atom_id res chain seq x y z
N MET A 1 11.46 -35.49 -17.59
CA MET A 1 10.69 -35.58 -16.32
C MET A 1 11.19 -34.44 -15.43
N PHE A 2 10.30 -33.58 -14.94
CA PHE A 2 10.58 -32.48 -13.97
C PHE A 2 11.18 -31.16 -14.49
N ASN A 3 10.60 -30.55 -15.52
CA ASN A 3 10.94 -29.17 -15.89
C ASN A 3 9.83 -28.20 -15.43
N GLY A 4 9.93 -27.77 -14.18
CA GLY A 4 9.10 -26.72 -13.58
C GLY A 4 7.99 -27.28 -12.69
N ILE A 5 7.68 -26.57 -11.61
CA ILE A 5 6.40 -26.71 -10.92
C ILE A 5 5.33 -26.51 -11.99
N GLY A 6 4.73 -27.61 -12.43
CA GLY A 6 3.70 -27.61 -13.43
C GLY A 6 2.40 -27.10 -12.82
N THR A 7 1.46 -26.75 -13.70
CA THR A 7 0.09 -26.38 -13.30
C THR A 7 -0.53 -27.44 -12.39
N THR A 8 -0.19 -28.72 -12.60
CA THR A 8 -0.64 -29.85 -11.79
C THR A 8 -0.14 -29.78 -10.34
N GLU A 9 1.16 -29.54 -10.10
CA GLU A 9 1.66 -29.41 -8.73
C GLU A 9 1.03 -28.21 -7.99
N ILE A 10 0.84 -27.07 -8.68
CA ILE A 10 0.17 -25.90 -8.10
C ILE A 10 -1.26 -26.23 -7.68
N ILE A 11 -2.01 -26.96 -8.53
CA ILE A 11 -3.39 -27.37 -8.22
C ILE A 11 -3.42 -28.30 -7.00
N ILE A 12 -2.48 -29.25 -6.89
CA ILE A 12 -2.41 -30.17 -5.75
C ILE A 12 -2.15 -29.38 -4.46
N ILE A 13 -1.18 -28.45 -4.48
CA ILE A 13 -0.87 -27.59 -3.32
C ILE A 13 -2.08 -26.73 -2.97
N ALA A 14 -2.74 -26.13 -3.97
CA ALA A 14 -3.92 -25.31 -3.75
C ALA A 14 -5.05 -26.11 -3.10
N ILE A 15 -5.31 -27.35 -3.53
CA ILE A 15 -6.28 -28.25 -2.92
C ILE A 15 -5.90 -28.56 -1.47
N PHE A 16 -4.63 -28.87 -1.20
CA PHE A 16 -4.14 -29.09 0.16
C PHE A 16 -4.44 -27.90 1.06
N VAL A 17 -4.02 -26.70 0.65
CA VAL A 17 -4.30 -25.46 1.38
C VAL A 17 -5.82 -25.24 1.54
N LEU A 18 -6.62 -25.53 0.52
CA LEU A 18 -8.08 -25.39 0.56
C LEU A 18 -8.74 -26.34 1.57
N VAL A 19 -8.19 -27.55 1.77
CA VAL A 19 -8.70 -28.51 2.77
C VAL A 19 -8.33 -28.07 4.18
N PHE A 20 -7.08 -27.64 4.40
CA PHE A 20 -6.62 -27.20 5.72
C PHE A 20 -7.23 -25.87 6.16
N PHE A 21 -7.28 -24.89 5.27
CA PHE A 21 -7.78 -23.55 5.58
C PHE A 21 -9.26 -23.38 5.24
N GLY A 22 -9.81 -24.18 4.32
CA GLY A 22 -11.19 -24.05 3.86
C GLY A 22 -11.34 -23.02 2.72
N ALA A 23 -12.19 -23.34 1.74
CA ALA A 23 -12.44 -22.47 0.57
C ALA A 23 -12.98 -21.08 0.88
N LYS A 24 -13.58 -20.89 2.06
CA LYS A 24 -14.13 -19.61 2.50
C LYS A 24 -13.09 -18.71 3.17
N ARG A 25 -12.03 -19.27 3.77
CA ARG A 25 -11.06 -18.48 4.55
C ARG A 25 -10.12 -17.65 3.67
N ILE A 26 -9.66 -18.19 2.54
CA ILE A 26 -8.80 -17.44 1.62
C ILE A 26 -9.45 -16.14 1.11
N PRO A 27 -10.68 -16.15 0.55
CA PRO A 27 -11.31 -14.91 0.09
C PRO A 27 -11.68 -13.98 1.24
N GLU A 28 -12.00 -14.50 2.43
CA GLU A 28 -12.28 -13.70 3.63
C GLU A 28 -11.02 -12.95 4.11
N LEU A 29 -9.88 -13.64 4.19
CA LEU A 29 -8.58 -13.05 4.52
C LEU A 29 -8.12 -12.05 3.46
N ALA A 30 -8.29 -12.37 2.17
CA ALA A 30 -7.94 -11.48 1.07
C ALA A 30 -8.78 -10.18 1.09
N LYS A 31 -10.07 -10.27 1.41
CA LYS A 31 -10.93 -9.09 1.58
C LYS A 31 -10.46 -8.22 2.76
N GLY A 32 -10.18 -8.83 3.92
CA GLY A 32 -9.69 -8.11 5.09
C GLY A 32 -8.33 -7.43 4.86
N LEU A 33 -7.36 -8.16 4.29
CA LEU A 33 -6.06 -7.62 3.91
C LEU A 33 -6.19 -6.51 2.86
N GLY A 34 -7.06 -6.70 1.85
CA GLY A 34 -7.30 -5.70 0.81
C GLY A 34 -7.89 -4.40 1.36
N GLN A 35 -8.83 -4.50 2.29
CA GLN A 35 -9.39 -3.33 2.99
C GLN A 35 -8.32 -2.64 3.85
N GLY A 36 -7.56 -3.39 4.65
CA GLY A 36 -6.49 -2.84 5.48
C GLY A 36 -5.40 -2.14 4.66
N ILE A 37 -4.95 -2.74 3.56
CA ILE A 37 -3.97 -2.12 2.65
C ILE A 37 -4.54 -0.85 2.01
N LYS A 38 -5.83 -0.85 1.63
CA LYS A 38 -6.49 0.33 1.05
C LYS A 38 -6.55 1.49 2.04
N GLU A 39 -6.98 1.23 3.27
CA GLU A 39 -7.04 2.22 4.34
C GLU A 39 -5.65 2.75 4.70
N PHE A 40 -4.67 1.85 4.83
CA PHE A 40 -3.28 2.22 5.08
C PHE A 40 -2.72 3.13 3.98
N ARG A 41 -2.97 2.81 2.71
CA ARG A 41 -2.54 3.64 1.57
C ARG A 41 -3.22 5.01 1.57
N GLN A 42 -4.50 5.06 1.92
CA GLN A 42 -5.25 6.32 1.99
C GLN A 42 -4.69 7.22 3.10
N ALA A 43 -4.56 6.70 4.32
CA ALA A 43 -3.97 7.43 5.44
C ALA A 43 -2.54 7.91 5.13
N SER A 44 -1.72 7.05 4.53
CA SER A 44 -0.36 7.43 4.11
C SER A 44 -0.36 8.57 3.08
N LYS A 45 -1.32 8.58 2.16
CA LYS A 45 -1.44 9.63 1.14
C LYS A 45 -1.89 10.96 1.74
N ASP A 46 -2.83 10.92 2.68
CA ASP A 46 -3.35 12.11 3.34
C ASP A 46 -2.24 12.76 4.19
N ILE A 47 -1.49 11.98 4.97
CA ILE A 47 -0.30 12.44 5.72
C ILE A 47 0.73 13.07 4.77
N LYS A 48 1.03 12.40 3.65
CA LYS A 48 2.02 12.91 2.69
C LYS A 48 1.59 14.25 2.09
N LYS A 49 0.29 14.42 1.84
CA LYS A 49 -0.28 15.67 1.32
C LYS A 49 -0.21 16.80 2.36
N GLU A 50 -0.54 16.52 3.61
CA GLU A 50 -0.48 17.48 4.72
C GLU A 50 0.94 17.99 4.96
N ILE A 51 1.95 17.10 4.89
CA ILE A 51 3.36 17.45 4.99
C ILE A 51 3.79 18.31 3.79
N GLU A 52 3.36 17.97 2.58
CA GLU A 52 3.73 18.71 1.36
C GLU A 52 3.08 20.11 1.31
N GLU A 53 1.86 20.26 1.81
CA GLU A 53 1.19 21.56 1.96
C GLU A 53 1.89 22.39 3.05
N SER A 54 2.18 21.82 4.22
CA SER A 54 2.90 22.52 5.30
C SER A 54 4.30 22.98 4.88
N SER A 55 5.03 22.17 4.11
CA SER A 55 6.35 22.55 3.61
C SER A 55 6.28 23.66 2.56
N LYS A 56 5.26 23.66 1.68
CA LYS A 56 5.06 24.75 0.72
C LYS A 56 4.77 26.08 1.41
N ASP A 57 3.93 26.07 2.46
CA ASP A 57 3.63 27.28 3.23
C ASP A 57 4.88 27.85 3.94
N ILE A 58 5.79 26.97 4.40
CA ILE A 58 7.07 27.38 4.98
C ILE A 58 8.02 27.93 3.90
N ASP A 59 8.12 27.27 2.74
CA ASP A 59 8.96 27.72 1.63
C ASP A 59 8.49 29.07 1.04
N ASP A 60 7.18 29.29 0.97
CA ASP A 60 6.59 30.55 0.52
C ASP A 60 6.80 31.69 1.55
N ALA A 61 6.79 31.39 2.85
CA ALA A 61 7.09 32.36 3.91
C ALA A 61 8.58 32.75 3.94
N VAL A 62 9.50 31.80 3.72
CA VAL A 62 10.95 32.04 3.68
C VAL A 62 11.35 32.86 2.45
N ASN A 63 10.74 32.62 1.29
CA ASN A 63 11.03 33.39 0.07
C ASN A 63 10.49 34.84 0.11
N HIS A 64 9.51 35.15 0.98
CA HIS A 64 8.93 36.49 1.03
C HIS A 64 9.69 37.48 1.93
N GLU A 65 10.56 37.01 2.84
CA GLU A 65 11.42 37.88 3.65
C GLU A 65 12.69 38.37 2.92
N GLU A 66 13.20 37.63 1.92
CA GLU A 66 14.46 37.99 1.23
C GLU A 66 14.33 39.26 0.34
N ASN A 67 13.12 39.62 -0.10
CA ASN A 67 12.87 40.78 -0.97
C ASN A 67 12.60 42.11 -0.21
N LYS A 68 12.70 42.14 1.13
CA LYS A 68 12.47 43.37 1.93
C LYS A 68 13.72 43.94 2.59
N THR A 69 14.83 43.21 2.67
CA THR A 69 16.04 43.63 3.40
C THR A 69 17.10 44.30 2.54
N SER A 70 16.86 44.43 1.22
CA SER A 70 17.84 44.99 0.27
C SER A 70 17.40 46.31 -0.39
N LYS A 71 16.46 47.06 0.22
CA LYS A 71 16.17 48.45 -0.13
C LYS A 71 16.50 49.40 1.01
#